data_AF-A0A5D5AK06-F1
#
_entry.id   AF-A0A5D5AK06-F1
#
_cell.length_a   1.000
_cell.length_b   1.000
_cell.length_c   1.000
_cell.angle_alpha   90.00
_cell.angle_beta   90.00
_cell.angle_gamma   90.00
#
_symmetry.space_group_name_H-M   'P 1'
#
loop_
_entity.id
_entity.type
_entity.pdbx_description
1 polymer ?
#
loop_
_entity_poly.entity_id
_entity_poly.type
_entity_poly.pdbx_seq_one_letter_code
_entity_poly.pdbx_strand_id
1 'polypeptide(L)'
;MTERAHATADDTASGSNTGMGVSSRHGARLRISALFGFAFGLGIGVYQMFTLDPMISTAHDGVPHWMRVTHIHVLGLSLVVFLYSLVLDDVFSRRRGLIVGLTVFGQWGVPLTLYPLMVHELVILAPVQLLAGIVTVLVALAFAVGYTRTVL
;
A
#
# COMPACT_ATOMS: atom_id res chain seq x y z
N MET A 1 4.71 60.64 -15.39
CA MET A 1 5.27 59.28 -15.59
C MET A 1 5.19 58.51 -14.27
N THR A 2 3.97 58.25 -13.79
CA THR A 2 3.69 57.72 -12.44
C THR A 2 2.52 56.73 -12.48
N GLU A 3 2.36 56.03 -13.60
CA GLU A 3 1.20 55.17 -13.89
C GLU A 3 1.60 53.72 -14.21
N ARG A 4 2.83 53.32 -13.85
CA ARG A 4 3.33 51.94 -14.04
C ARG A 4 3.59 51.17 -12.77
N ALA A 5 3.42 51.79 -11.59
CA ALA A 5 3.67 51.13 -10.31
C ALA A 5 2.43 50.42 -9.72
N HIS A 6 1.23 50.68 -10.26
CA HIS A 6 -0.02 50.14 -9.68
C HIS A 6 -0.54 48.86 -10.38
N ALA A 7 -0.02 48.53 -11.55
CA ALA A 7 -0.45 47.36 -12.34
C ALA A 7 0.31 46.06 -12.03
N THR A 8 1.43 46.13 -11.30
CA THR A 8 2.22 44.94 -10.91
C THR A 8 1.80 44.34 -9.57
N ALA A 9 0.85 44.95 -8.87
CA ALA A 9 0.33 44.45 -7.59
C ALA A 9 -0.98 43.65 -7.73
N ASP A 10 -1.59 43.61 -8.92
CA ASP A 10 -2.87 42.94 -9.16
C ASP A 10 -2.72 41.57 -9.86
N ASP A 11 -1.57 41.31 -10.50
CA ASP A 11 -1.23 39.99 -11.05
C ASP A 11 -0.88 38.96 -9.96
N THR A 12 -0.78 39.39 -8.70
CA THR A 12 -0.54 38.50 -7.56
C THR A 12 -1.81 37.82 -7.01
N ALA A 13 -3.00 38.07 -7.58
CA ALA A 13 -4.26 37.67 -6.94
C ALA A 13 -5.31 36.99 -7.86
N SER A 14 -4.96 36.49 -9.05
CA SER A 14 -5.92 35.79 -9.92
C SER A 14 -5.35 34.53 -10.57
N GLY A 15 -4.78 33.67 -9.73
CA GLY A 15 -4.55 32.27 -10.04
C GLY A 15 -5.24 31.45 -8.95
N SER A 16 -6.55 31.31 -9.05
CA SER A 16 -7.33 30.40 -8.22
C SER A 16 -6.79 28.98 -8.42
N ASN A 17 -5.84 28.60 -7.58
CA ASN A 17 -5.46 27.21 -7.34
C ASN A 17 -6.64 26.55 -6.61
N THR A 18 -7.74 26.32 -7.34
CA THR A 18 -8.56 25.13 -7.11
C THR A 18 -7.68 23.94 -7.50
N GLY A 19 -6.72 23.65 -6.61
CA GLY A 19 -5.82 22.51 -6.67
C GLY A 19 -6.63 21.24 -6.48
N MET A 20 -7.40 20.89 -7.51
CA MET A 20 -7.93 19.55 -7.71
C MET A 20 -6.68 18.67 -7.86
N GLY A 21 -6.28 18.07 -6.74
CA GLY A 21 -4.94 17.58 -6.47
C GLY A 21 -4.36 16.80 -7.64
N VAL A 22 -3.31 17.34 -8.25
CA VAL A 22 -2.44 16.58 -9.13
C VAL A 22 -1.82 15.49 -8.26
N SER A 23 -2.40 14.29 -8.32
CA SER A 23 -1.91 13.08 -7.66
C SER A 23 -0.40 13.01 -7.83
N SER A 24 0.35 13.07 -6.73
CA SER A 24 1.79 12.88 -6.81
C SER A 24 2.07 11.50 -7.42
N ARG A 25 3.13 11.38 -8.23
CA ARG A 25 3.54 10.09 -8.81
C ARG A 25 3.73 9.00 -7.74
N HIS A 26 4.03 9.41 -6.51
CA HIS A 26 4.17 8.55 -5.34
C HIS A 26 2.83 8.05 -4.80
N GLY A 27 1.82 8.94 -4.65
CA GLY A 27 0.46 8.54 -4.29
C GLY A 27 -0.15 7.58 -5.31
N ALA A 28 0.05 7.85 -6.60
CA ALA A 28 -0.41 6.95 -7.68
C ALA A 28 0.20 5.53 -7.56
N ARG A 29 1.50 5.41 -7.26
CA ARG A 29 2.16 4.11 -7.07
C ARG A 29 1.55 3.31 -5.92
N LEU A 30 1.26 3.98 -4.80
CA LEU A 30 0.61 3.32 -3.66
C LEU A 30 -0.81 2.88 -4.00
N ARG A 31 -1.59 3.70 -4.71
CA ARG A 31 -2.93 3.32 -5.16
C ARG A 31 -2.91 2.10 -6.08
N ILE A 32 -1.98 2.06 -7.04
CA ILE A 32 -1.80 0.91 -7.93
C ILE A 32 -1.41 -0.34 -7.14
N SER A 33 -0.45 -0.22 -6.22
CA SER A 33 -0.04 -1.33 -5.35
C SER A 33 -1.19 -1.84 -4.48
N ALA A 34 -1.99 -0.94 -3.93
CA ALA A 34 -3.17 -1.28 -3.15
C ALA A 34 -4.24 -2.00 -3.99
N LEU A 35 -4.58 -1.47 -5.16
CA LEU A 35 -5.55 -2.10 -6.07
C LEU A 35 -5.10 -3.50 -6.50
N PHE A 36 -3.82 -3.64 -6.84
CA PHE A 36 -3.26 -4.95 -7.19
C PHE A 36 -3.29 -5.91 -5.99
N GLY A 37 -3.01 -5.42 -4.79
CA GLY A 37 -3.10 -6.21 -3.57
C GLY A 37 -4.53 -6.64 -3.24
N PHE A 38 -5.52 -5.76 -3.43
CA PHE A 38 -6.93 -6.12 -3.31
C PHE A 38 -7.33 -7.22 -4.29
N ALA A 39 -6.98 -7.05 -5.57
CA ALA A 39 -7.28 -8.06 -6.60
C ALA A 39 -6.62 -9.41 -6.27
N PHE A 40 -5.36 -9.39 -5.85
CA PHE A 40 -4.62 -10.60 -5.46
C PHE A 40 -5.22 -11.28 -4.21
N GLY A 41 -5.50 -10.51 -3.16
CA GLY A 41 -6.09 -11.02 -1.92
C GLY A 41 -7.50 -11.58 -2.12
N LEU A 42 -8.33 -10.90 -2.92
CA LEU A 42 -9.65 -11.40 -3.30
C LEU A 42 -9.53 -12.66 -4.16
N GLY A 43 -8.59 -12.71 -5.09
CA GLY A 43 -8.32 -13.90 -5.90
C GLY A 43 -7.98 -15.12 -5.04
N ILE A 44 -7.13 -14.96 -4.03
CA ILE A 44 -6.84 -16.04 -3.08
C ILE A 44 -8.09 -16.40 -2.25
N GLY A 45 -8.84 -15.40 -1.77
CA GLY A 45 -10.07 -15.65 -0.99
C GLY A 45 -11.11 -16.43 -1.78
N VAL A 46 -11.31 -16.08 -3.05
CA VAL A 46 -12.19 -16.81 -3.98
C VAL A 46 -11.68 -18.23 -4.20
N TYR A 47 -10.38 -18.42 -4.46
CA TYR A 47 -9.79 -19.75 -4.59
C TYR A 47 -10.02 -20.61 -3.34
N GLN A 48 -9.84 -20.03 -2.15
CA GLN A 48 -10.09 -20.71 -0.88
C GLN A 48 -11.55 -21.10 -0.71
N MET A 49 -12.47 -20.19 -1.03
CA MET A 49 -13.90 -20.46 -0.98
C MET A 49 -14.26 -21.65 -1.86
N PHE A 50 -13.81 -21.68 -3.12
CA PHE A 50 -14.09 -22.80 -4.03
C PHE A 50 -13.44 -24.12 -3.58
N THR A 51 -12.23 -24.06 -3.00
CA THR A 51 -11.47 -25.27 -2.66
C THR A 51 -11.90 -25.88 -1.33
N LEU A 52 -12.28 -25.05 -0.35
CA LEU A 52 -12.64 -25.48 1.01
C LEU A 52 -14.14 -25.71 1.18
N ASP A 53 -14.99 -25.23 0.28
CA ASP A 53 -16.43 -25.46 0.35
C ASP A 53 -16.74 -26.94 0.00
N PRO A 54 -17.23 -27.74 0.97
CA PRO A 54 -17.50 -29.16 0.77
C PRO A 54 -18.66 -29.42 -0.21
N MET A 55 -19.49 -28.41 -0.52
CA MET A 55 -20.52 -28.51 -1.54
C MET A 55 -19.97 -28.33 -2.97
N ILE A 56 -18.79 -27.73 -3.10
CA ILE A 56 -18.16 -27.39 -4.38
C ILE A 56 -16.97 -28.31 -4.68
N SER A 57 -16.17 -28.65 -3.66
CA SER A 57 -14.95 -29.43 -3.79
C SER A 57 -14.91 -30.57 -2.78
N THR A 58 -14.57 -31.78 -3.25
CA THR A 58 -14.31 -32.93 -2.38
C THR A 58 -12.87 -32.94 -1.84
N ALA A 59 -12.00 -32.04 -2.30
CA ALA A 59 -10.61 -31.93 -1.86
C ALA A 59 -10.50 -31.13 -0.56
N HIS A 60 -10.74 -31.78 0.59
CA HIS A 60 -10.72 -31.15 1.92
C HIS A 60 -9.34 -30.63 2.37
N ASP A 61 -8.25 -31.04 1.69
CA ASP A 61 -6.87 -30.65 2.03
C ASP A 61 -6.26 -29.61 1.07
N GLY A 62 -7.04 -29.03 0.15
CA GLY A 62 -6.52 -28.44 -1.09
C GLY A 62 -5.86 -27.05 -1.04
N VAL A 63 -5.87 -26.33 0.09
CA VAL A 63 -5.29 -24.98 0.14
C VAL A 63 -3.92 -24.97 0.83
N PRO A 64 -2.84 -24.64 0.12
CA PRO A 64 -1.52 -24.46 0.72
C PRO A 64 -1.53 -23.47 1.88
N HIS A 65 -0.81 -23.79 2.96
CA HIS A 65 -0.79 -22.97 4.18
C HIS A 65 -0.41 -21.50 3.90
N TRP A 66 0.55 -21.25 3.00
CA TRP A 66 0.96 -19.89 2.65
C TRP A 66 -0.21 -19.05 2.11
N MET A 67 -1.12 -19.63 1.32
CA MET A 67 -2.30 -18.93 0.80
C MET A 67 -3.27 -18.57 1.94
N ARG A 68 -3.51 -19.50 2.88
CA ARG A 68 -4.41 -19.29 4.02
C ARG A 68 -3.98 -18.08 4.85
N VAL A 69 -2.69 -18.02 5.17
CA VAL A 69 -2.14 -16.93 5.98
C VAL A 69 -2.08 -15.61 5.18
N THR A 70 -1.73 -15.65 3.89
CA THR A 70 -1.39 -14.43 3.15
C THR A 70 -2.61 -13.57 2.77
N HIS A 71 -3.76 -14.17 2.43
CA HIS A 71 -4.85 -13.43 1.78
C HIS A 71 -5.40 -12.26 2.63
N ILE A 72 -5.71 -12.51 3.91
CA ILE A 72 -6.31 -11.50 4.79
C ILE A 72 -5.32 -10.38 5.12
N HIS A 73 -4.03 -10.73 5.24
CA HIS A 73 -2.96 -9.77 5.46
C HIS A 73 -2.81 -8.85 4.24
N VAL A 74 -2.81 -9.42 3.02
CA VAL A 74 -2.73 -8.60 1.81
C VAL A 74 -3.94 -7.69 1.67
N LEU A 75 -5.15 -8.15 1.96
CA LEU A 75 -6.36 -7.30 1.91
C LEU A 75 -6.28 -6.14 2.92
N GLY A 76 -5.97 -6.44 4.18
CA GLY A 76 -5.83 -5.42 5.22
C GLY A 76 -4.72 -4.42 4.93
N LEU A 77 -3.56 -4.90 4.49
CA LEU A 77 -2.45 -4.03 4.10
C LEU A 77 -2.79 -3.21 2.86
N SER A 78 -3.49 -3.76 1.87
CA SER A 78 -3.90 -3.01 0.68
C SER A 78 -4.81 -1.85 1.04
N LEU A 79 -5.72 -2.04 2.01
CA LEU A 79 -6.52 -0.95 2.56
C LEU A 79 -5.65 0.12 3.24
N VAL A 80 -4.72 -0.30 4.10
CA VAL A 80 -3.76 0.61 4.75
C VAL A 80 -2.96 1.40 3.71
N VAL A 81 -2.41 0.74 2.70
CA VAL A 81 -1.64 1.37 1.62
C VAL A 81 -2.51 2.34 0.81
N PHE A 82 -3.76 1.99 0.53
CA PHE A 82 -4.70 2.86 -0.16
C PHE A 82 -4.98 4.14 0.64
N LEU A 83 -5.34 4.01 1.92
CA LEU A 83 -5.60 5.15 2.80
C LEU A 83 -4.34 6.00 2.99
N TYR A 84 -3.19 5.35 3.15
CA TYR A 84 -1.92 6.04 3.27
C TYR A 84 -1.56 6.85 2.02
N SER A 85 -1.97 6.39 0.83
CA SER A 85 -1.82 7.16 -0.41
C SER A 85 -2.57 8.50 -0.43
N LEU A 86 -3.59 8.65 0.42
CA LEU A 86 -4.39 9.87 0.51
C LEU A 86 -3.71 10.94 1.37
N VAL A 87 -2.94 10.52 2.37
CA VAL A 87 -2.30 11.41 3.36
C VAL A 87 -0.78 11.53 3.20
N LEU A 88 -0.18 10.74 2.29
CA LEU A 88 1.27 10.65 2.12
C LEU A 88 1.91 12.02 1.83
N ASP A 89 1.25 12.81 0.99
CA ASP A 89 1.81 14.08 0.53
C ASP A 89 1.91 15.10 1.67
N ASP A 90 0.99 15.06 2.63
CA ASP A 90 0.94 16.00 3.75
C ASP A 90 1.92 15.62 4.88
N VAL A 91 2.07 14.32 5.17
CA VAL A 91 2.82 13.88 6.36
C VAL A 91 4.33 13.75 6.10
N PHE A 92 4.76 13.42 4.87
CA PHE A 92 6.16 13.00 4.63
C PHE A 92 6.88 13.64 3.43
N SER A 93 6.68 14.94 3.19
CA SER A 93 7.27 15.70 2.07
C SER A 93 8.75 15.43 1.75
N ARG A 94 9.60 15.27 2.78
CA ARG A 94 11.06 15.11 2.60
C ARG A 94 11.54 13.69 2.29
N ARG A 95 10.75 12.65 2.57
CA ARG A 95 11.14 11.23 2.44
C ARG A 95 10.13 10.36 1.69
N ARG A 96 9.23 10.97 0.90
CA ARG A 96 8.13 10.28 0.20
C ARG A 96 8.57 9.03 -0.57
N GLY A 97 9.64 9.13 -1.37
CA GLY A 97 10.11 8.02 -2.20
C GLY A 97 10.54 6.79 -1.40
N LEU A 98 11.29 6.98 -0.32
CA LEU A 98 11.72 5.91 0.57
C LEU A 98 10.52 5.25 1.25
N ILE A 99 9.60 6.07 1.76
CA ILE A 99 8.40 5.56 2.44
C ILE A 99 7.53 4.76 1.48
N VAL A 100 7.31 5.25 0.25
CA VAL A 100 6.58 4.50 -0.78
C VAL A 100 7.26 3.16 -1.07
N GLY A 101 8.58 3.16 -1.21
CA GLY A 101 9.36 1.93 -1.39
C GLY A 101 9.18 0.94 -0.24
N LEU A 102 9.30 1.42 1.00
CA LEU A 102 9.08 0.59 2.20
C LEU A 102 7.64 0.10 2.31
N THR A 103 6.65 0.91 1.98
CA THR A 103 5.24 0.54 1.99
C THR A 103 4.96 -0.56 0.98
N VAL A 104 5.44 -0.42 -0.26
CA VAL A 104 5.30 -1.45 -1.29
C VAL A 104 6.06 -2.71 -0.90
N PHE A 105 7.29 -2.58 -0.38
CA PHE A 105 8.07 -3.72 0.09
C PHE A 105 7.40 -4.44 1.28
N GLY A 106 6.84 -3.72 2.24
CA GLY A 106 6.11 -4.31 3.37
C GLY A 106 4.81 -4.97 2.95
N GLN A 107 4.14 -4.47 1.91
CA GLN A 107 2.92 -5.09 1.37
C GLN A 107 3.22 -6.40 0.63
N TRP A 108 4.28 -6.42 -0.19
CA TRP A 108 4.57 -7.55 -1.10
C TRP A 108 5.67 -8.49 -0.64
N GLY A 109 6.58 -8.03 0.23
CA GLY A 109 7.74 -8.79 0.66
C GLY A 109 7.34 -10.11 1.31
N VAL A 110 6.35 -10.10 2.20
CA VAL A 110 5.83 -11.32 2.86
C VAL A 110 5.26 -12.31 1.84
N PRO A 111 4.27 -11.96 0.98
CA PRO A 111 3.80 -12.86 -0.07
C PRO A 111 4.91 -13.42 -0.97
N LEU A 112 5.84 -12.56 -1.41
CA LEU A 112 6.89 -12.92 -2.36
C LEU A 112 7.98 -13.81 -1.76
N THR A 113 8.21 -13.74 -0.45
CA THR A 113 9.20 -14.59 0.24
C THR A 113 8.56 -15.83 0.85
N LEU A 114 7.30 -15.78 1.26
CA LEU A 114 6.61 -16.90 1.89
C LEU A 114 6.34 -18.04 0.90
N TYR A 115 5.97 -17.72 -0.35
CA TYR A 115 5.77 -18.72 -1.40
C TYR A 115 7.02 -19.57 -1.64
N PRO A 116 8.19 -19.01 -2.00
CA PRO A 116 9.39 -19.80 -2.25
C PRO A 116 9.94 -20.48 -0.99
N LEU A 117 9.75 -19.92 0.21
CA LEU A 117 10.12 -20.59 1.46
C LEU A 117 9.29 -21.86 1.70
N MET A 118 7.99 -21.80 1.44
CA MET A 118 7.06 -22.90 1.74
C MET A 118 6.96 -23.94 0.63
N VAL A 119 7.15 -23.54 -0.63
CA VAL A 119 6.96 -24.41 -1.80
C VAL A 119 8.29 -24.94 -2.34
N HIS A 120 9.35 -24.15 -2.26
CA HIS A 120 10.67 -24.50 -2.81
C HIS A 120 11.74 -24.68 -1.72
N GLU A 121 11.36 -24.59 -0.45
CA GLU A 121 12.25 -24.76 0.72
C GLU A 121 13.49 -23.86 0.65
N LEU A 122 13.36 -22.66 0.07
CA LEU A 122 14.46 -21.72 -0.10
C LEU A 122 14.77 -20.98 1.21
N VAL A 123 15.31 -21.69 2.20
CA VAL A 123 15.61 -21.20 3.56
C VAL A 123 16.50 -19.95 3.56
N ILE A 124 17.31 -19.75 2.52
CA ILE A 124 18.12 -18.54 2.35
C ILE A 124 17.30 -17.24 2.32
N LEU A 125 15.99 -17.33 2.01
CA LEU A 125 15.07 -16.20 2.03
C LEU A 125 14.48 -15.90 3.42
N ALA A 126 14.72 -16.73 4.44
CA ALA A 126 14.17 -16.54 5.78
C ALA A 126 14.56 -15.18 6.42
N PRO A 127 15.81 -14.68 6.29
CA PRO A 127 16.15 -13.35 6.77
C PRO A 127 15.38 -12.23 6.04
N VAL A 128 15.14 -12.40 4.74
CA VAL A 128 14.39 -11.44 3.92
C VAL A 128 12.91 -11.46 4.31
N GLN A 129 12.34 -12.63 4.56
CA GLN A 129 10.98 -12.80 5.07
C GLN A 129 10.80 -12.10 6.43
N LEU A 130 11.76 -12.25 7.34
CA LEU A 130 11.73 -11.57 8.64
C LEU A 130 11.79 -10.05 8.45
N LEU A 131 12.70 -9.56 7.60
CA LEU A 131 12.80 -8.13 7.29
C LEU A 131 11.51 -7.60 6.67
N ALA A 132 10.91 -8.33 5.74
CA ALA A 132 9.63 -7.98 5.14
C ALA A 132 8.54 -7.85 6.21
N GLY A 133 8.43 -8.83 7.11
CA GLY A 133 7.47 -8.79 8.22
C GLY A 133 7.67 -7.60 9.16
N ILE A 134 8.92 -7.26 9.49
CA ILE A 134 9.24 -6.06 10.29
C ILE A 134 8.77 -4.79 9.55
N VAL A 135 9.08 -4.67 8.26
CA VAL A 135 8.67 -3.51 7.46
C VAL A 135 7.16 -3.41 7.36
N THR A 136 6.44 -4.53 7.22
CA THR A 136 4.97 -4.57 7.25
C THR A 136 4.41 -3.92 8.52
N VAL A 137 4.95 -4.30 9.69
CA VAL A 137 4.52 -3.73 10.98
C VAL A 137 4.83 -2.23 11.05
N LEU A 138 6.04 -1.83 10.61
CA LEU A 138 6.42 -0.41 10.57
C LEU A 138 5.50 0.42 9.66
N VAL A 139 5.05 -0.13 8.53
CA VAL A 139 4.10 0.53 7.63
C VAL A 139 2.74 0.72 8.29
N ALA A 140 2.23 -0.30 8.98
CA ALA A 140 0.98 -0.18 9.72
C ALA A 140 1.07 0.87 10.83
N LEU A 141 2.18 0.90 11.58
CA LEU A 141 2.44 1.91 12.61
C LEU A 141 2.58 3.32 12.02
N ALA A 142 3.31 3.46 10.92
CA ALA A 142 3.49 4.74 10.24
C ALA A 142 2.16 5.29 9.71
N PHE A 143 1.28 4.42 9.21
CA PHE A 143 -0.09 4.79 8.87
C PHE A 143 -0.87 5.23 10.10
N ALA A 144 -0.87 4.47 11.19
CA ALA A 144 -1.61 4.82 12.41
C ALA A 144 -1.18 6.18 12.97
N VAL A 145 0.12 6.46 13.03
CA VAL A 145 0.67 7.75 13.46
C VAL A 145 0.37 8.87 12.47
N GLY A 146 0.41 8.58 11.16
CA GLY A 146 0.05 9.56 10.12
C GLY A 146 -1.41 9.95 10.23
N TYR A 147 -2.30 8.97 10.39
CA TYR A 147 -3.74 9.17 10.51
C TYR A 147 -4.10 10.02 11.74
N THR A 148 -3.51 9.72 12.91
CA THR A 148 -3.78 10.50 14.12
C THR A 148 -3.35 11.96 13.97
N ARG A 149 -2.24 12.24 13.28
CA ARG A 149 -1.78 13.61 13.01
C ARG A 149 -2.61 14.39 12.00
N THR A 150 -3.37 13.71 11.15
CA THR A 150 -4.24 14.35 10.16
C THR A 150 -5.65 14.60 10.67
N VAL A 151 -6.08 13.88 11.72
CA VAL A 151 -7.43 13.94 12.25
C VAL A 151 -7.52 14.75 13.55
N LEU A 152 -6.45 14.78 14.36
CA LEU A 152 -6.32 15.61 15.57
C LEU A 152 -5.59 16.92 15.24
#